data_AF-A0A2K6GU83-F1
#
_entry.id   AF-A0A2K6GU83-F1
#
_cell.length_a   1.000
_cell.length_b   1.000
_cell.length_c   1.000
_cell.angle_alpha   90.00
_cell.angle_beta   90.00
_cell.angle_gamma   90.00
#
_symmetry.space_group_name_H-M   'P 1'
#
loop_
_entity.id
_entity.type
_entity.pdbx_description
1 polymer ?
#
loop_
_entity_poly.entity_id
_entity_poly.type
_entity_poly.pdbx_seq_one_letter_code
_entity_poly.pdbx_strand_id
1 'polypeptide(L)'
;MAVDKNKRLMKGGKKGAKKKVVDPFSKKDWYDVKAPAMFNIRNIGKTLVTRSQGTKIASDGLKGRVLTDLQNDEVAFRKFKVITEDVQGKNCLTNFHGMDLTCDKMCSMVKKWQTMIEAHVDVKTTDGYLLRLFCTSYVQHQQVCQIRKKMMEIMTREVQTNDLREVHWKRHRKDLPIYLSSP
;
A
#
# COMPACT_ATOMS: atom_id res chain seq x y z
N MET A 1 -48.10 16.57 62.51
CA MET A 1 -47.97 17.16 61.16
C MET A 1 -47.50 16.07 60.22
N ALA A 2 -48.16 15.90 59.08
CA ALA A 2 -48.00 14.74 58.20
C ALA A 2 -46.64 14.72 57.50
N VAL A 3 -45.98 13.55 57.54
CA VAL A 3 -44.79 13.20 56.77
C VAL A 3 -45.24 12.94 55.33
N ASP A 4 -45.00 13.89 54.43
CA ASP A 4 -45.38 13.76 53.03
C ASP A 4 -44.37 12.89 52.27
N LYS A 5 -44.91 11.89 51.57
CA LYS A 5 -44.22 10.79 50.92
C LYS A 5 -43.87 11.19 49.48
N ASN A 6 -42.60 11.02 49.12
CA ASN A 6 -42.12 10.69 47.77
C ASN A 6 -42.81 11.39 46.58
N LYS A 7 -42.30 12.57 46.18
CA LYS A 7 -42.30 12.92 44.75
C LYS A 7 -40.99 12.42 44.15
N ARG A 8 -40.99 11.16 43.73
CA ARG A 8 -40.02 10.63 42.76
C ARG A 8 -39.99 11.64 41.61
N LEU A 9 -38.94 12.46 41.54
CA LEU A 9 -38.52 13.07 40.29
C LEU A 9 -38.29 11.89 39.36
N MET A 10 -39.28 11.61 38.50
CA MET A 10 -39.07 10.67 37.43
C MET A 10 -37.81 11.14 36.75
N LYS A 11 -36.79 10.27 36.76
CA LYS A 11 -35.85 10.17 35.66
C LYS A 11 -36.71 10.03 34.41
N GLY A 12 -37.18 11.14 33.87
CA GLY A 12 -37.45 11.32 32.45
C GLY A 12 -36.10 11.27 31.75
N GLY A 13 -35.35 10.18 31.95
CA GLY A 13 -34.27 9.80 31.09
C GLY A 13 -34.91 9.76 29.73
N LYS A 14 -34.57 10.76 28.92
CA LYS A 14 -34.98 10.93 27.54
C LYS A 14 -34.78 9.56 26.89
N LYS A 15 -35.85 8.77 26.86
CA LYS A 15 -35.84 7.35 26.53
C LYS A 15 -35.30 7.33 25.12
N GLY A 16 -34.05 6.87 25.00
CA GLY A 16 -33.14 7.23 23.92
C GLY A 16 -33.91 7.26 22.61
N ALA A 17 -33.97 8.43 21.98
CA ALA A 17 -34.57 8.59 20.67
C ALA A 17 -34.07 7.42 19.84
N LYS A 18 -34.95 6.49 19.48
CA LYS A 18 -34.60 5.29 18.70
C LYS A 18 -33.78 5.82 17.54
N LYS A 19 -32.45 5.62 17.57
CA LYS A 19 -31.60 5.96 16.43
C LYS A 19 -32.28 5.28 15.26
N LYS A 20 -32.77 6.07 14.30
CA LYS A 20 -33.32 5.49 13.07
C LYS A 20 -32.31 4.45 12.62
N VAL A 21 -32.76 3.23 12.41
CA VAL A 21 -31.93 2.17 11.85
C VAL A 21 -31.65 2.61 10.42
N VAL A 22 -30.56 3.34 10.25
CA VAL A 22 -30.10 3.86 8.97
C VAL A 22 -28.99 2.94 8.53
N ASP A 23 -29.12 2.40 7.33
CA ASP A 23 -28.11 1.56 6.72
C ASP A 23 -26.73 2.27 6.75
N PRO A 24 -25.67 1.64 7.29
CA PRO A 24 -24.34 2.22 7.31
C PRO A 24 -23.77 2.58 5.94
N PHE A 25 -24.17 1.92 4.85
CA PHE A 25 -23.68 2.24 3.50
C PHE A 25 -24.29 3.51 2.92
N SER A 26 -25.52 3.87 3.30
CA SER A 26 -26.15 5.14 2.90
C SER A 26 -25.36 6.40 3.30
N LYS A 27 -24.42 6.27 4.27
CA LYS A 27 -23.55 7.35 4.74
C LYS A 27 -22.20 7.39 4.04
N LYS A 28 -21.95 6.50 3.09
CA LYS A 28 -20.67 6.37 2.40
C LYS A 28 -20.73 6.98 1.01
N ASP A 29 -19.67 7.68 0.64
CA ASP A 29 -19.49 8.25 -0.67
C ASP A 29 -18.35 7.53 -1.39
N TRP A 30 -18.49 7.39 -2.71
CA TRP A 30 -17.51 6.74 -3.59
C TRP A 30 -16.54 7.77 -4.18
N TYR A 31 -15.27 7.42 -4.18
CA TYR A 31 -14.15 8.19 -4.73
C TYR A 31 -13.41 7.35 -5.77
N ASP A 32 -13.00 7.97 -6.86
CA ASP A 32 -12.22 7.33 -7.91
C ASP A 32 -10.73 7.38 -7.57
N VAL A 33 -10.04 6.25 -7.66
CA VAL A 33 -8.60 6.17 -7.37
C VAL A 33 -7.81 6.27 -8.66
N LYS A 34 -6.91 7.26 -8.72
CA LYS A 34 -6.06 7.51 -9.87
C LYS A 34 -4.62 7.07 -9.60
N ALA A 35 -4.10 6.25 -10.51
CA ALA A 35 -2.71 5.82 -10.49
C ALA A 35 -1.76 6.98 -10.87
N PRO A 36 -0.50 6.93 -10.40
CA PRO A 36 0.55 7.82 -10.88
C PRO A 36 0.74 7.71 -12.39
N ALA A 37 1.30 8.75 -13.01
CA ALA A 37 1.61 8.78 -14.45
C ALA A 37 2.64 7.71 -14.91
N MET A 38 3.21 6.95 -13.98
CA MET A 38 4.10 5.82 -14.23
C MET A 38 3.37 4.61 -14.81
N PHE A 39 2.05 4.49 -14.58
CA PHE A 39 1.24 3.38 -15.07
C PHE A 39 0.48 3.78 -16.33
N ASN A 40 0.32 2.82 -17.24
CA ASN A 40 -0.47 3.00 -18.47
C ASN A 40 -1.97 3.20 -18.13
N ILE A 41 -2.49 2.36 -17.22
CA ILE A 41 -3.87 2.46 -16.74
C ILE A 41 -3.93 3.41 -15.55
N ARG A 42 -4.54 4.58 -15.76
CA ARG A 42 -4.68 5.59 -14.70
C ARG A 42 -5.87 5.38 -13.78
N ASN A 43 -6.88 4.63 -14.19
CA ASN A 43 -8.06 4.40 -13.36
C ASN A 43 -7.98 3.02 -12.72
N ILE A 44 -7.71 2.97 -11.41
CA ILE A 44 -7.49 1.71 -10.69
C ILE A 44 -8.82 1.12 -10.25
N GLY A 45 -9.72 1.98 -9.78
CA GLY A 45 -11.00 1.57 -9.24
C GLY A 45 -11.63 2.65 -8.37
N LYS A 46 -12.56 2.23 -7.51
CA LYS A 46 -13.28 3.12 -6.59
C LYS A 46 -13.08 2.70 -5.15
N THR A 47 -12.99 3.67 -4.26
CA THR A 47 -12.97 3.43 -2.82
C THR A 47 -14.12 4.16 -2.16
N LEU A 48 -14.67 3.53 -1.13
CA LEU A 48 -15.73 4.09 -0.32
C LEU A 48 -15.17 4.62 1.00
N VAL A 49 -15.64 5.80 1.39
CA VAL A 49 -15.37 6.37 2.71
C VAL A 49 -16.65 6.95 3.28
N THR A 50 -16.75 6.98 4.61
CA THR A 50 -17.86 7.65 5.29
C THR A 50 -17.81 9.15 5.00
N ARG A 51 -18.96 9.74 4.67
CA ARG A 51 -19.09 11.19 4.48
C ARG A 51 -18.64 11.94 5.73
N SER A 52 -18.02 13.11 5.53
CA SER A 52 -17.58 13.97 6.63
C SER A 52 -18.73 14.29 7.58
N GLN A 53 -18.54 14.04 8.87
CA GLN A 53 -19.51 14.35 9.92
C GLN A 53 -18.78 14.87 11.16
N GLY A 54 -19.13 16.08 11.58
CA GLY A 54 -18.49 16.75 12.71
C GLY A 54 -17.00 16.95 12.46
N THR A 55 -16.17 16.46 13.38
CA THR A 55 -14.70 16.56 13.31
C THR A 55 -14.03 15.52 12.41
N LYS A 56 -14.77 14.52 11.92
CA LYS A 56 -14.21 13.47 11.06
C LYS A 56 -14.34 13.86 9.60
N ILE A 57 -13.21 14.09 8.94
CA ILE A 57 -13.15 14.48 7.52
C ILE A 57 -12.97 13.23 6.66
N ALA A 58 -13.74 13.12 5.58
CA ALA A 58 -13.66 12.00 4.64
C ALA A 58 -12.28 11.88 3.96
N SER A 59 -11.64 13.00 3.64
CA SER A 59 -10.32 13.02 3.01
C SER A 59 -9.24 12.42 3.90
N ASP A 60 -9.27 12.69 5.20
CA ASP A 60 -8.32 12.11 6.17
C ASP A 60 -8.48 10.58 6.27
N GLY A 61 -9.72 10.09 6.20
CA GLY A 61 -10.00 8.66 6.14
C GLY A 61 -9.63 7.98 4.82
N LEU A 62 -9.30 8.73 3.76
CA LEU A 62 -8.85 8.24 2.46
C LEU A 62 -7.33 8.32 2.31
N LYS A 63 -6.72 9.39 2.83
CA LYS A 63 -5.26 9.56 2.87
C LYS A 63 -4.62 8.44 3.70
N GLY A 64 -3.45 7.98 3.28
CA GLY A 64 -2.73 6.89 3.93
C GLY A 64 -3.28 5.49 3.61
N ARG A 65 -4.38 5.34 2.86
CA ARG A 65 -4.82 4.02 2.41
C ARG A 65 -3.83 3.47 1.38
N VAL A 66 -3.25 2.33 1.73
CA VAL A 66 -2.46 1.52 0.80
C VAL A 66 -3.43 0.65 0.02
N LEU A 67 -3.55 0.94 -1.26
CA LEU A 67 -4.27 0.11 -2.21
C LEU A 67 -3.29 -0.82 -2.88
N THR A 68 -3.70 -2.07 -3.01
CA THR A 68 -2.93 -3.13 -3.65
C THR A 68 -3.64 -3.54 -4.94
N ASP A 69 -2.85 -3.85 -5.96
CA ASP A 69 -3.26 -4.52 -7.21
C ASP A 69 -3.56 -3.58 -8.40
N LEU A 70 -2.50 -2.98 -8.96
CA LEU A 70 -2.50 -2.55 -10.36
C LEU A 70 -1.99 -3.68 -11.23
N GLN A 71 -2.91 -4.38 -11.87
CA GLN A 71 -2.59 -5.36 -12.89
C GLN A 71 -2.21 -4.62 -14.18
N ASN A 72 -0.94 -4.73 -14.60
CA ASN A 72 -0.56 -4.49 -15.99
C ASN A 72 -0.45 -5.86 -16.68
N ASP A 73 -1.01 -5.98 -17.87
CA ASP A 73 -1.20 -7.24 -18.61
C ASP A 73 0.09 -8.04 -18.90
N GLU A 74 1.27 -7.46 -18.70
CA GLU A 74 2.55 -8.10 -19.02
C GLU A 74 2.99 -9.15 -17.99
N VAL A 75 2.75 -8.93 -16.68
CA VAL A 75 3.33 -9.79 -15.63
C VAL A 75 2.45 -9.88 -14.38
N ALA A 76 1.61 -10.91 -14.30
CA ALA A 76 0.65 -11.12 -13.21
C ALA A 76 1.27 -11.36 -11.82
N PHE A 77 2.56 -11.67 -11.72
CA PHE A 77 3.20 -11.99 -10.44
C PHE A 77 3.70 -10.78 -9.65
N ARG A 78 3.68 -9.57 -10.22
CA ARG A 78 4.18 -8.35 -9.57
C ARG A 78 3.02 -7.57 -8.98
N LYS A 79 2.98 -7.44 -7.66
CA LYS A 79 1.97 -6.66 -6.94
C LYS A 79 2.51 -5.27 -6.62
N PHE A 80 1.92 -4.25 -7.20
CA PHE A 80 2.22 -2.87 -6.85
C PHE A 80 1.35 -2.38 -5.69
N LYS A 81 1.99 -1.71 -4.73
CA LYS A 81 1.35 -1.01 -3.61
C LYS A 81 1.41 0.48 -3.87
N VAL A 82 0.26 1.12 -3.83
CA VAL A 82 0.12 2.55 -4.08
C VAL A 82 -0.61 3.18 -2.90
N ILE A 83 -0.10 4.28 -2.38
CA ILE A 83 -0.67 4.97 -1.23
C ILE A 83 -1.41 6.22 -1.68
N THR A 84 -2.59 6.49 -1.10
CA THR A 84 -3.31 7.74 -1.36
C THR A 84 -2.68 8.88 -0.56
N GLU A 85 -2.09 9.86 -1.24
CA GLU A 85 -1.48 11.04 -0.59
C GLU A 85 -2.44 12.22 -0.56
N ASP A 86 -3.18 12.42 -1.65
CA ASP A 86 -4.07 13.56 -1.78
C ASP A 86 -5.43 13.23 -2.37
N VAL A 87 -6.41 14.07 -2.05
CA VAL A 87 -7.81 13.91 -2.48
C VAL A 87 -8.26 15.21 -3.12
N GLN A 88 -8.44 15.19 -4.45
CA GLN A 88 -8.91 16.32 -5.24
C GLN A 88 -10.37 16.09 -5.64
N GLY A 89 -11.28 16.74 -4.92
CA GLY A 89 -12.72 16.54 -5.13
C GLY A 89 -13.10 15.09 -4.88
N LYS A 90 -13.47 14.35 -5.94
CA LYS A 90 -13.79 12.91 -5.88
C LYS A 90 -12.66 12.00 -6.34
N ASN A 91 -11.50 12.56 -6.73
CA ASN A 91 -10.35 11.81 -7.19
C ASN A 91 -9.32 11.66 -6.06
N CYS A 92 -8.93 10.42 -5.75
CA CYS A 92 -7.80 10.11 -4.90
C CYS A 92 -6.54 10.02 -5.75
N LEU A 93 -5.59 10.92 -5.52
CA LEU A 93 -4.26 10.89 -6.12
C LEU A 93 -3.36 9.98 -5.28
N THR A 94 -2.70 9.06 -5.96
CA THR A 94 -1.90 8.04 -5.32
C THR A 94 -0.43 8.11 -5.75
N ASN A 95 0.47 7.70 -4.86
CA ASN A 95 1.91 7.65 -5.06
C ASN A 95 2.44 6.23 -4.82
N PHE A 96 3.58 5.89 -5.42
CA PHE A 96 4.20 4.59 -5.26
C PHE A 96 4.65 4.36 -3.82
N HIS A 97 4.22 3.24 -3.21
CA HIS A 97 4.58 2.87 -1.84
C HIS A 97 5.50 1.65 -1.79
N GLY A 98 5.33 0.67 -2.69
CA GLY A 98 6.14 -0.54 -2.68
C GLY A 98 5.73 -1.54 -3.74
N MET A 99 6.48 -2.64 -3.82
CA MET A 99 6.19 -3.71 -4.77
C MET A 99 6.63 -5.06 -4.22
N ASP A 100 5.72 -6.04 -4.27
CA ASP A 100 5.92 -7.40 -3.80
C ASP A 100 5.69 -8.43 -4.92
N LEU A 101 6.13 -9.67 -4.68
CA LEU A 101 5.67 -10.81 -5.45
C LEU A 101 4.33 -11.33 -4.97
N THR A 102 3.61 -11.98 -5.87
CA THR A 102 2.62 -12.97 -5.51
C THR A 102 3.28 -14.18 -4.81
N CYS A 103 2.60 -14.76 -3.82
CA CYS A 103 3.13 -15.88 -3.05
C CYS A 103 3.36 -17.12 -3.92
N ASP A 104 2.52 -17.37 -4.92
CA ASP A 104 2.67 -18.44 -5.91
C ASP A 104 4.00 -18.30 -6.67
N LYS A 105 4.39 -17.09 -7.07
CA LYS A 105 5.66 -16.88 -7.76
C LYS A 105 6.83 -17.07 -6.82
N MET A 106 6.77 -16.53 -5.61
CA MET A 106 7.81 -16.70 -4.60
C MET A 106 8.05 -18.19 -4.31
N CYS A 107 6.97 -18.94 -4.03
CA CYS A 107 7.01 -20.36 -3.71
C CYS A 107 7.43 -21.24 -4.90
N SER A 108 7.05 -20.87 -6.13
CA SER A 108 7.43 -21.65 -7.33
C SER A 108 8.92 -21.54 -7.71
N MET A 109 9.59 -20.46 -7.29
CA MET A 109 11.03 -20.31 -7.50
C MET A 109 11.86 -21.15 -6.51
N VAL A 110 11.32 -21.44 -5.33
CA VAL A 110 11.99 -22.29 -4.34
C VAL A 110 11.96 -23.74 -4.80
N LYS A 111 13.12 -24.29 -5.17
CA LYS A 111 13.29 -25.69 -5.60
C LYS A 111 14.32 -26.42 -4.75
N LYS A 112 14.19 -27.74 -4.64
CA LYS A 112 15.20 -28.60 -3.98
C LYS A 112 16.49 -28.64 -4.80
N TRP A 113 17.61 -28.90 -4.13
CA TRP A 113 18.94 -29.06 -4.74
C TRP A 113 19.49 -27.79 -5.42
N GLN A 114 19.03 -26.62 -4.97
CA GLN A 114 19.53 -25.32 -5.39
C GLN A 114 19.83 -24.49 -4.14
N THR A 115 20.84 -23.63 -4.21
CA THR A 115 21.14 -22.70 -3.12
C THR A 115 20.36 -21.41 -3.34
N MET A 116 19.59 -21.01 -2.33
CA MET A 116 18.90 -19.72 -2.29
C MET A 116 19.85 -18.66 -1.74
N ILE A 117 20.01 -17.56 -2.48
CA ILE A 117 20.83 -16.42 -2.09
C ILE A 117 19.93 -15.21 -1.96
N GLU A 118 19.82 -14.72 -0.73
CA GLU A 118 19.11 -13.49 -0.39
C GLU A 118 20.10 -12.36 -0.13
N ALA A 119 19.75 -11.17 -0.62
CA ALA A 119 20.46 -9.92 -0.38
C ALA A 119 19.43 -8.80 -0.13
N HIS A 120 19.77 -7.89 0.77
CA HIS A 120 18.98 -6.67 1.00
C HIS A 120 19.91 -5.46 1.06
N VAL A 121 19.41 -4.32 0.60
CA VAL A 121 20.12 -3.04 0.66
C VAL A 121 19.12 -1.94 0.95
N ASP A 122 19.49 -1.06 1.88
CA ASP A 122 18.79 0.19 2.15
C ASP A 122 19.48 1.30 1.35
N VAL A 123 18.76 1.93 0.42
CA VAL A 123 19.31 2.92 -0.50
C VAL A 123 18.41 4.16 -0.52
N LYS A 124 19.03 5.34 -0.53
CA LYS A 124 18.34 6.60 -0.74
C LYS A 124 18.35 6.93 -2.24
N THR A 125 17.19 7.23 -2.81
CA THR A 125 17.11 7.78 -4.17
C THR A 125 17.52 9.25 -4.18
N THR A 126 17.78 9.78 -5.37
CA THR A 126 18.01 11.21 -5.65
C THR A 126 16.88 12.10 -5.11
N ASP A 127 15.63 11.67 -5.26
CA ASP A 127 14.43 12.36 -4.78
C ASP A 127 14.29 12.40 -3.25
N GLY A 128 15.15 11.68 -2.53
CA GLY A 128 15.15 11.65 -1.08
C GLY A 128 14.33 10.53 -0.44
N TYR A 129 13.71 9.64 -1.23
CA TYR A 129 13.03 8.45 -0.70
C TYR A 129 14.05 7.42 -0.19
N LEU A 130 13.79 6.85 0.98
CA LEU A 130 14.54 5.73 1.53
C LEU A 130 13.81 4.43 1.17
N LEU A 131 14.48 3.59 0.39
CA LEU A 131 13.93 2.34 -0.11
C LEU A 131 14.74 1.16 0.41
N ARG A 132 14.04 0.12 0.88
CA ARG A 132 14.63 -1.18 1.16
C ARG A 132 14.34 -2.14 0.01
N LEU A 133 15.41 -2.56 -0.63
CA LEU A 133 15.37 -3.47 -1.77
C LEU A 133 15.73 -4.86 -1.29
N PHE A 134 14.92 -5.85 -1.64
CA PHE A 134 15.22 -7.26 -1.47
C PHE A 134 15.48 -7.89 -2.81
N CYS A 135 16.48 -8.75 -2.91
CA CYS A 135 16.71 -9.55 -4.10
C CYS A 135 17.01 -11.00 -3.71
N THR A 136 16.31 -11.93 -4.37
CA THR A 136 16.46 -13.37 -4.17
C THR A 136 16.86 -14.02 -5.48
N SER A 137 17.92 -14.81 -5.46
CA SER A 137 18.40 -15.58 -6.60
C SER A 137 18.62 -17.04 -6.24
N TYR A 138 18.51 -17.93 -7.23
CA TYR A 138 18.68 -19.38 -7.07
C TYR A 138 19.79 -19.85 -7.99
N VAL A 139 20.75 -20.61 -7.46
CA VAL A 139 21.93 -21.04 -8.21
C VAL A 139 22.21 -22.54 -7.97
N GLN A 140 22.66 -23.24 -9.01
CA GLN A 140 22.98 -24.68 -8.94
C GLN A 140 24.35 -24.96 -8.30
N HIS A 141 25.34 -24.07 -8.44
CA HIS A 141 26.69 -24.30 -7.92
C HIS A 141 27.47 -22.97 -7.77
N GLN A 142 27.53 -22.32 -6.59
CA GLN A 142 28.36 -21.10 -6.50
C GLN A 142 28.75 -20.52 -5.14
N GLN A 143 29.82 -19.71 -5.23
CA GLN A 143 30.38 -18.78 -4.25
C GLN A 143 29.36 -17.71 -3.81
N VAL A 144 28.51 -18.07 -2.85
CA VAL A 144 27.42 -17.25 -2.30
C VAL A 144 27.87 -15.83 -1.96
N CYS A 145 29.05 -15.67 -1.35
CA CYS A 145 29.56 -14.37 -0.94
C CYS A 145 29.84 -13.43 -2.12
N GLN A 146 30.39 -13.94 -3.23
CA GLN A 146 30.71 -13.12 -4.39
C GLN A 146 29.45 -12.65 -5.12
N ILE A 147 28.47 -13.55 -5.28
CA ILE A 147 27.18 -13.22 -5.88
C ILE A 147 26.44 -12.18 -5.03
N ARG A 148 26.36 -12.41 -3.72
CA ARG A 148 25.72 -11.46 -2.80
C ARG A 148 26.35 -10.07 -2.88
N LYS A 149 27.69 -9.98 -2.94
CA LYS A 149 28.40 -8.70 -3.08
C LYS A 149 28.04 -8.00 -4.40
N LYS A 150 28.04 -8.71 -5.52
CA LYS A 150 27.64 -8.15 -6.82
C LYS A 150 26.16 -7.74 -6.87
N MET A 151 25.26 -8.49 -6.24
CA MET A 151 23.85 -8.13 -6.13
C MET A 151 23.68 -6.78 -5.43
N MET A 152 24.30 -6.62 -4.26
CA MET A 152 24.24 -5.38 -3.49
C MET A 152 24.84 -4.19 -4.26
N GLU A 153 25.97 -4.39 -4.95
CA GLU A 153 26.61 -3.37 -5.78
C GLU A 153 25.71 -2.89 -6.93
N ILE A 154 25.09 -3.82 -7.67
CA ILE A 154 24.19 -3.48 -8.78
C ILE A 154 22.94 -2.76 -8.27
N MET A 155 22.33 -3.25 -7.18
CA MET A 155 21.14 -2.64 -6.58
C MET A 155 21.42 -1.21 -6.12
N THR A 156 22.56 -0.99 -5.45
CA THR A 156 22.97 0.32 -4.97
C THR A 156 23.19 1.28 -6.14
N ARG A 157 23.94 0.86 -7.16
CA ARG A 157 24.26 1.68 -8.33
C ARG A 157 23.02 2.13 -9.11
N GLU A 158 22.06 1.22 -9.33
CA GLU A 158 20.85 1.52 -10.11
C GLU A 158 19.84 2.40 -9.35
N VAL A 159 19.88 2.45 -8.02
CA VAL A 159 18.94 3.24 -7.22
C VAL A 159 19.53 4.58 -6.77
N GLN A 160 20.83 4.66 -6.51
CA GLN A 160 21.48 5.93 -6.12
C GLN A 160 21.52 6.96 -7.24
N THR A 161 21.52 6.52 -8.50
CA THR A 161 21.68 7.40 -9.67
C THR A 161 20.35 7.83 -10.29
N ASN A 162 19.22 7.32 -9.80
CA ASN A 162 17.93 7.42 -10.46
C ASN A 162 16.82 7.90 -9.50
N ASP A 163 15.88 8.63 -10.07
CA ASP A 163 14.64 9.07 -9.43
C ASP A 163 13.66 7.89 -9.30
N LEU A 164 12.69 8.00 -8.39
CA LEU A 164 11.70 6.94 -8.11
C LEU A 164 10.94 6.52 -9.39
N ARG A 165 10.67 7.49 -10.27
CA ARG A 165 10.04 7.27 -11.58
C ARG A 165 10.89 6.39 -12.49
N GLU A 166 12.19 6.65 -12.55
CA GLU A 166 13.11 5.89 -13.39
C GLU A 166 13.39 4.50 -12.81
N VAL A 167 13.50 4.40 -11.48
CA VAL A 167 13.63 3.12 -10.77
C VAL A 167 12.42 2.22 -11.05
N HIS A 168 11.21 2.79 -11.06
CA HIS A 168 10.00 2.06 -11.46
C HIS A 168 10.10 1.55 -12.90
N TRP A 169 10.50 2.39 -13.86
CA TRP A 169 10.54 2.05 -15.29
C TRP A 169 11.64 1.05 -15.65
N LYS A 170 12.85 1.19 -15.09
CA LYS A 170 13.99 0.29 -15.36
C LYS A 170 13.70 -1.17 -14.97
N ARG A 171 12.83 -1.38 -13.99
CA ARG A 171 12.45 -2.70 -13.49
C ARG A 171 11.52 -3.47 -14.44
N HIS A 172 10.82 -2.79 -15.32
CA HIS A 172 10.01 -3.44 -16.36
C HIS A 172 10.88 -4.13 -17.42
N ARG A 173 12.10 -3.66 -17.69
CA ARG A 173 12.93 -4.17 -18.79
C ARG A 173 13.94 -5.28 -18.45
N LYS A 174 14.28 -5.49 -17.17
CA LYS A 174 15.42 -6.35 -16.78
C LYS A 174 15.08 -7.65 -16.03
N ASP A 175 13.80 -7.98 -15.83
CA ASP A 175 13.38 -9.18 -15.06
C ASP A 175 14.15 -9.39 -13.75
N LEU A 176 14.56 -8.30 -13.10
CA LEU A 176 15.27 -8.36 -11.83
C LEU A 176 14.25 -8.73 -10.74
N PRO A 177 14.47 -9.82 -9.98
CA PRO A 177 13.63 -10.23 -8.86
C PRO A 177 13.96 -9.35 -7.65
N ILE A 178 13.78 -8.05 -7.83
CA ILE A 178 13.86 -7.07 -6.76
C ILE A 178 12.44 -6.95 -6.21
N TYR A 179 12.26 -6.83 -4.89
CA TYR A 179 11.02 -6.45 -4.18
C TYR A 179 11.33 -5.24 -3.31
N LEU A 180 10.41 -4.27 -3.29
CA LEU A 180 10.61 -2.97 -2.63
C LEU A 180 9.64 -2.88 -1.46
N SER A 181 10.17 -2.80 -0.26
CA SER A 181 9.41 -2.33 0.90
C SER A 181 9.85 -0.91 1.22
N SER A 182 8.92 0.03 1.27
CA SER A 182 9.15 1.21 2.12
C SER A 182 9.17 0.76 3.58
N PRO A 183 10.07 1.28 4.42
CA PRO A 183 10.06 1.01 5.85
C PRO A 183 8.74 1.43 6.52
#